data_AF-A0A923XIX6-F1
#
_entry.id   AF-A0A923XIX6-F1
#
_cell.length_a   1.000
_cell.length_b   1.000
_cell.length_c   1.000
_cell.angle_alpha   90.00
_cell.angle_beta   90.00
_cell.angle_gamma   90.00
#
_symmetry.space_group_name_H-M   'P 1'
#
loop_
_entity.id
_entity.type
_entity.pdbx_description
1 polymer ?
#
loop_
_entity_poly.entity_id
_entity_poly.type
_entity_poly.pdbx_seq_one_letter_code
_entity_poly.pdbx_strand_id
1 'polypeptide(L)'
;MSKLNLEQKLLQQEDRDFTNPNNFYPSNFIEHESELDFLSKLGFPTNPFNKKIDTIDKIIESFNNLDEIRKNLSYPIDGLVVKLYENSISSKLGVVGKTPRSWCAMKFAAEEVTTQLLDVVWQVGRTGKLTPVAYLDETELAGTIVKRATLHNYKEVIEKDLYYKDTLIIRKAGDIIPEVIQVLCNLRQFSNNVENNHFDQDGKVKVPTSCPSCGVNLVFSETEVDIYCPNIESCHDQIAGRLSYYCQRNMVNIPGLSDKIIEKFIKKFNTHDVYDLYNLPWQDIKTIEGFGVKSVENLSKSVEKSKNMIDYRFLAALGVDGIGPEVAKLICEKLNEKIYDSK
;
A
#
# COMPACT_ATOMS: atom_id res chain seq x y z
N MET A 1 15.94 10.21 -38.83
CA MET A 1 15.59 8.78 -38.92
C MET A 1 14.90 8.38 -37.63
N SER A 2 13.62 8.02 -37.69
CA SER A 2 12.74 7.79 -36.53
C SER A 2 13.20 6.58 -35.69
N LYS A 3 13.00 6.68 -34.37
CA LYS A 3 13.26 5.65 -33.33
C LYS A 3 12.89 4.22 -33.73
N LEU A 4 11.89 4.05 -34.60
CA LEU A 4 11.43 2.76 -35.13
C LEU A 4 12.50 1.96 -35.91
N ASN A 5 13.47 2.62 -36.55
CA ASN A 5 14.48 1.93 -37.36
C ASN A 5 15.62 1.31 -36.53
N LEU A 6 15.79 1.73 -35.27
CA LEU A 6 16.81 1.14 -34.38
C LEU A 6 16.28 -0.14 -33.71
N GLU A 7 14.99 -0.14 -33.33
CA GLU A 7 14.30 -1.33 -32.81
C GLU A 7 14.25 -2.46 -33.84
N GLN A 8 13.97 -2.13 -35.12
CA GLN A 8 13.96 -3.13 -36.19
C GLN A 8 15.34 -3.72 -36.50
N LYS A 9 16.43 -2.98 -36.29
CA LYS A 9 17.80 -3.51 -36.45
C LYS A 9 18.23 -4.39 -35.28
N LEU A 10 17.74 -4.12 -34.07
CA LEU A 10 17.99 -4.95 -32.88
C LEU A 10 17.18 -6.25 -32.90
N LEU A 11 16.01 -6.26 -33.54
CA LEU A 11 15.15 -7.45 -33.71
C LEU A 11 15.65 -8.46 -34.76
N GLN A 12 16.62 -8.09 -35.62
CA GLN A 12 17.14 -8.94 -36.70
C GLN A 12 18.40 -9.74 -36.35
N GLN A 13 18.87 -9.70 -35.10
CA GLN A 13 19.91 -10.60 -34.63
C GLN A 13 19.26 -11.72 -33.83
N GLU A 14 19.26 -12.90 -34.47
CA GLU A 14 18.64 -14.15 -34.01
C GLU A 14 19.12 -14.58 -32.62
N ASP A 15 18.23 -15.32 -31.94
CA ASP A 15 18.37 -15.97 -30.62
C ASP A 15 18.38 -15.07 -29.36
N ARG A 16 17.21 -14.49 -29.04
CA ARG A 16 16.91 -14.14 -27.64
C ARG A 16 15.54 -14.66 -27.22
N ASP A 17 15.54 -15.59 -26.28
CA ASP A 17 14.35 -16.08 -25.60
C ASP A 17 13.75 -14.95 -24.74
N PHE A 18 12.62 -14.40 -25.19
CA PHE A 18 11.90 -13.27 -24.58
C PHE A 18 11.19 -13.63 -23.27
N THR A 19 11.26 -14.89 -22.82
CA THR A 19 10.53 -15.36 -21.64
C THR A 19 11.31 -15.22 -20.32
N ASN A 20 12.60 -14.85 -20.38
CA ASN A 20 13.45 -14.68 -19.21
C ASN A 20 13.87 -13.21 -19.01
N PRO A 21 13.33 -12.47 -18.02
CA PRO A 21 13.72 -11.08 -17.77
C PRO A 21 15.21 -10.90 -17.39
N ASN A 22 15.93 -11.99 -17.06
CA ASN A 22 17.37 -11.95 -16.82
C ASN A 22 18.22 -11.94 -18.12
N ASN A 23 17.64 -12.19 -19.30
CA ASN A 23 18.37 -12.24 -20.58
C ASN A 23 18.43 -10.89 -21.33
N PHE A 24 17.87 -9.82 -20.77
CA PHE A 24 17.90 -8.49 -21.40
C PHE A 24 19.18 -7.69 -21.13
N TYR A 25 19.94 -8.05 -20.09
CA TYR A 25 21.18 -7.39 -19.74
C TYR A 25 22.38 -8.26 -20.14
N PRO A 26 23.44 -7.69 -20.76
CA PRO A 26 24.71 -8.38 -20.84
C PRO A 26 25.17 -8.66 -19.40
N SER A 27 25.10 -9.90 -18.96
CA SER A 27 25.50 -10.36 -17.62
C SER A 27 27.01 -10.25 -17.35
N ASN A 28 27.75 -9.52 -18.18
CA ASN A 28 29.21 -9.51 -18.22
C ASN A 28 29.82 -8.20 -17.71
N PHE A 29 29.01 -7.23 -17.27
CA PHE A 29 29.55 -6.03 -16.64
C PHE A 29 29.89 -6.31 -15.18
N ILE A 30 31.19 -6.25 -14.87
CA ILE A 30 31.70 -6.40 -13.50
C ILE A 30 31.22 -5.23 -12.64
N GLU A 31 31.15 -4.03 -13.23
CA GLU A 31 30.90 -2.76 -12.56
C GLU A 31 29.61 -2.11 -13.07
N HIS A 32 28.80 -1.57 -12.16
CA HIS A 32 27.54 -0.91 -12.53
C HIS A 32 27.74 0.37 -13.37
N GLU A 33 28.82 1.11 -13.13
CA GLU A 33 29.15 2.32 -13.91
C GLU A 33 29.38 1.98 -15.39
N SER A 34 30.00 0.84 -15.67
CA SER A 34 30.19 0.34 -17.04
C SER A 34 28.86 0.05 -17.75
N GLU A 35 27.84 -0.39 -17.01
CA GLU A 35 26.49 -0.59 -17.56
C GLU A 35 25.83 0.73 -17.96
N LEU A 36 25.93 1.74 -17.09
CA LEU A 36 25.38 3.08 -17.34
C LEU A 36 26.08 3.76 -18.52
N ASP A 37 27.41 3.64 -18.61
CA ASP A 37 28.19 4.14 -19.75
C ASP A 37 27.80 3.46 -21.05
N PHE A 38 27.58 2.15 -21.03
CA PHE A 38 27.12 1.41 -22.20
C PHE A 38 25.73 1.86 -22.64
N LEU A 39 24.78 2.04 -21.71
CA LEU A 39 23.45 2.56 -22.00
C LEU A 39 23.51 3.97 -22.60
N SER A 40 24.36 4.85 -22.06
CA SER A 40 24.58 6.20 -22.58
C SER A 40 25.11 6.17 -24.02
N LYS A 41 26.11 5.31 -24.31
CA LYS A 41 26.65 5.12 -25.67
C LYS A 41 25.62 4.60 -26.68
N LEU A 42 24.62 3.84 -26.22
CA LEU A 42 23.50 3.39 -27.04
C LEU A 42 22.43 4.48 -27.27
N GLY A 43 22.58 5.65 -26.65
CA GLY A 43 21.65 6.77 -26.77
C GLY A 43 20.49 6.73 -25.78
N PHE A 44 20.54 5.88 -24.75
CA PHE A 44 19.58 5.94 -23.66
C PHE A 44 19.92 7.09 -22.71
N PRO A 45 18.91 7.81 -22.18
CA PRO A 45 19.15 8.84 -21.17
C PRO A 45 19.63 8.20 -19.87
N THR A 46 20.75 8.65 -19.34
CA THR A 46 21.27 8.29 -18.01
C THR A 46 21.26 9.50 -17.10
N ASN A 47 21.14 9.28 -15.79
CA ASN A 47 21.13 10.36 -14.82
C ASN A 47 22.55 10.96 -14.70
N PRO A 48 22.75 12.27 -14.96
CA PRO A 48 24.07 12.89 -14.90
C PRO A 48 24.64 12.99 -13.48
N PHE A 49 23.82 12.78 -12.45
CA PHE A 49 24.24 12.80 -11.05
C PHE A 49 24.80 11.45 -10.55
N ASN A 50 24.85 10.43 -11.41
CA ASN A 50 25.47 9.14 -11.06
C ASN A 50 26.98 9.32 -10.81
N LYS A 51 27.48 8.81 -9.68
CA LYS A 51 28.89 8.95 -9.31
C LYS A 51 29.38 7.74 -8.51
N LYS A 52 30.59 7.26 -8.83
CA LYS A 52 31.32 6.32 -7.98
C LYS A 52 31.83 7.03 -6.72
N ILE A 53 31.54 6.46 -5.56
CA ILE A 53 31.94 7.00 -4.26
C ILE A 53 32.56 5.88 -3.42
N ASP A 54 33.76 6.13 -2.91
CA ASP A 54 34.56 5.10 -2.22
C ASP A 54 34.35 5.08 -0.69
N THR A 55 33.70 6.09 -0.10
CA THR A 55 33.53 6.21 1.35
C THR A 55 32.12 6.64 1.76
N ILE A 56 31.66 6.19 2.93
CA ILE A 56 30.34 6.54 3.47
C ILE A 56 30.21 8.05 3.68
N ASP A 57 31.25 8.73 4.17
CA ASP A 57 31.21 10.18 4.41
C ASP A 57 30.92 10.97 3.13
N LYS A 58 31.53 10.56 2.01
CA LYS A 58 31.29 11.18 0.70
C LYS A 58 29.89 10.87 0.15
N ILE A 59 29.29 9.74 0.53
CA ILE A 59 27.89 9.43 0.20
C ILE A 59 26.99 10.42 0.96
N ILE A 60 27.24 10.65 2.25
CA ILE A 60 26.48 11.60 3.07
C ILE A 60 26.63 13.03 2.53
N GLU A 61 27.85 13.43 2.17
CA GLU A 61 28.11 14.74 1.54
C GLU A 61 27.32 14.89 0.22
N SER A 62 27.35 13.85 -0.63
CA SER A 62 26.60 13.85 -1.90
C SER A 62 25.08 13.91 -1.67
N PHE A 63 24.59 13.24 -0.63
CA PHE A 63 23.18 13.28 -0.24
C PHE A 63 22.76 14.69 0.21
N ASN A 64 23.54 15.35 1.07
CA ASN A 64 23.26 16.71 1.54
C ASN A 64 23.28 17.73 0.40
N ASN A 65 24.31 17.65 -0.47
CA ASN A 65 24.39 18.50 -1.66
C ASN A 65 23.18 18.30 -2.59
N LEU A 66 22.72 17.05 -2.74
CA LEU A 66 21.54 16.74 -3.55
C LEU A 66 20.24 17.29 -2.91
N ASP A 67 20.11 17.23 -1.58
CA ASP A 67 18.96 17.79 -0.84
C ASP A 67 18.85 19.31 -1.05
N GLU A 68 19.98 20.03 -1.09
CA GLU A 68 19.99 21.48 -1.34
C GLU A 68 19.54 21.83 -2.77
N ILE A 69 20.01 21.08 -3.78
CA ILE A 69 19.71 21.39 -5.18
C ILE A 69 18.39 20.77 -5.68
N ARG A 70 17.78 19.83 -4.95
CA ARG A 70 16.62 19.05 -5.45
C ARG A 70 15.45 19.92 -5.90
N LYS A 71 15.22 21.07 -5.25
CA LYS A 71 14.15 22.02 -5.59
C LYS A 71 14.36 22.71 -6.94
N ASN A 72 15.59 22.72 -7.45
CA ASN A 72 15.97 23.34 -8.73
C ASN A 72 16.06 22.32 -9.87
N LEU A 73 15.86 21.02 -9.59
CA LEU A 73 15.85 20.00 -10.64
C LEU A 73 14.55 20.08 -11.44
N SER A 74 14.62 19.73 -12.72
CA SER A 74 13.44 19.71 -13.59
C SER A 74 12.48 18.54 -13.32
N TYR A 75 12.75 17.76 -12.28
CA TYR A 75 11.98 16.60 -11.85
C TYR A 75 12.11 16.41 -10.33
N PRO A 76 11.06 15.90 -9.65
CA PRO A 76 11.14 15.61 -8.22
C PRO A 76 12.01 14.39 -7.95
N ILE A 77 12.69 14.39 -6.82
CA ILE A 77 13.46 13.25 -6.29
C ILE A 77 13.18 13.10 -4.79
N ASP A 78 13.10 11.85 -4.31
CA ASP A 78 12.83 11.50 -2.91
C ASP A 78 14.08 11.04 -2.15
N GLY A 79 15.22 10.94 -2.83
CA GLY A 79 16.49 10.56 -2.21
C GLY A 79 17.57 10.15 -3.21
N LEU A 80 18.50 9.35 -2.72
CA LEU A 80 19.60 8.75 -3.48
C LEU A 80 19.57 7.22 -3.30
N VAL A 81 19.89 6.48 -4.37
CA VAL A 81 20.08 5.03 -4.30
C VAL A 81 21.57 4.74 -4.20
N VAL A 82 21.99 4.14 -3.09
CA VAL A 82 23.34 3.63 -2.88
C VAL A 82 23.36 2.17 -3.32
N LYS A 83 24.25 1.84 -4.25
CA LYS A 83 24.44 0.48 -4.77
C LYS A 83 25.89 0.07 -4.59
N LEU A 84 26.13 -1.18 -4.18
CA LEU A 84 27.47 -1.77 -4.26
C LEU A 84 27.97 -1.75 -5.70
N TYR A 85 29.20 -1.25 -5.88
CA TYR A 85 29.78 -0.95 -7.18
C TYR A 85 29.95 -2.20 -8.06
N GLU A 86 30.38 -3.31 -7.46
CA GLU A 86 30.57 -4.58 -8.16
C GLU A 86 29.28 -5.42 -8.21
N ASN A 87 28.85 -5.75 -9.42
CA ASN A 87 27.68 -6.61 -9.65
C ASN A 87 27.89 -8.03 -9.13
N SER A 88 29.13 -8.52 -9.13
CA SER A 88 29.48 -9.85 -8.61
C SER A 88 29.12 -10.01 -7.13
N ILE A 89 29.31 -8.94 -6.34
CA ILE A 89 28.96 -8.90 -4.92
C ILE A 89 27.43 -8.84 -4.77
N SER A 90 26.77 -8.02 -5.60
CA SER A 90 25.31 -7.92 -5.64
C SER A 90 24.64 -9.28 -5.88
N SER A 91 25.14 -10.05 -6.85
CA SER A 91 24.62 -11.39 -7.15
C SER A 91 24.78 -12.37 -5.98
N LYS A 92 25.89 -12.30 -5.23
CA LYS A 92 26.13 -13.15 -4.05
C LYS A 92 25.23 -12.80 -2.86
N LEU A 93 24.92 -11.52 -2.67
CA LEU A 93 24.07 -11.07 -1.56
C LEU A 93 22.59 -11.40 -1.78
N GLY A 94 22.15 -11.48 -3.04
CA GLY A 94 20.77 -11.85 -3.37
C GLY A 94 19.72 -10.83 -2.92
N VAL A 95 18.48 -11.32 -2.76
CA VAL A 95 17.27 -10.51 -2.52
C VAL A 95 16.55 -11.02 -1.28
N VAL A 96 15.95 -10.12 -0.48
CA VAL A 96 15.04 -10.46 0.63
C VAL A 96 13.66 -9.93 0.29
N GLY A 97 12.67 -10.82 0.19
CA GLY A 97 11.33 -10.45 -0.27
C GLY A 97 11.40 -9.82 -1.66
N LYS A 98 11.18 -8.50 -1.74
CA LYS A 98 11.22 -7.71 -2.97
C LYS A 98 12.42 -6.76 -3.07
N THR A 99 13.34 -6.78 -2.10
CA THR A 99 14.40 -5.78 -1.96
C THR A 99 15.80 -6.42 -2.14
N PRO A 100 16.63 -5.96 -3.09
CA PRO A 100 18.02 -6.38 -3.20
C PRO A 100 18.81 -6.02 -1.94
N ARG A 101 19.68 -6.92 -1.46
CA ARG A 101 20.51 -6.64 -0.27
C ARG A 101 21.68 -5.69 -0.54
N SER A 102 22.05 -5.54 -1.80
CA SER A 102 23.21 -4.78 -2.24
C SER A 102 22.92 -3.28 -2.42
N TRP A 103 21.65 -2.87 -2.44
CA TRP A 103 21.25 -1.49 -2.67
C TRP A 103 20.38 -0.98 -1.52
N CYS A 104 20.49 0.31 -1.23
CA CYS A 104 19.68 0.99 -0.23
C CYS A 104 19.24 2.36 -0.76
N ALA A 105 17.98 2.72 -0.52
CA ALA A 105 17.48 4.07 -0.79
C ALA A 105 17.67 4.95 0.45
N MET A 106 18.53 5.96 0.34
CA MET A 106 18.68 7.03 1.32
C MET A 106 17.67 8.12 0.98
N LYS A 107 16.57 8.20 1.73
CA LYS A 107 15.49 9.17 1.48
C LYS A 107 15.76 10.50 2.18
N PHE A 108 15.35 11.60 1.55
CA PHE A 108 15.34 12.93 2.17
C PHE A 108 14.42 12.96 3.39
N ALA A 109 14.63 13.94 4.27
CA ALA A 109 13.65 14.24 5.29
C ALA A 109 12.30 14.52 4.60
N ALA A 110 11.26 13.82 5.06
CA ALA A 110 9.91 14.00 4.55
C ALA A 110 9.47 15.44 4.81
N GLU A 111 8.76 16.02 3.85
CA GLU A 111 8.15 17.33 4.04
C GLU A 111 7.12 17.24 5.18
N GLU A 112 7.18 18.20 6.09
CA GLU A 112 6.25 18.34 7.21
C GLU A 112 5.47 19.64 7.05
N VAL A 113 4.15 19.56 7.19
CA VAL A 113 3.26 20.73 7.13
C VAL A 113 2.32 20.73 8.33
N THR A 114 1.84 21.91 8.70
CA THR A 114 0.82 22.06 9.74
C THR A 114 -0.58 22.15 9.15
N THR A 115 -1.55 21.53 9.80
CA THR A 115 -2.99 21.69 9.47
C THR A 115 -3.85 21.50 10.73
N GLN A 116 -5.14 21.83 10.66
CA GLN A 116 -6.07 21.69 11.77
C GLN A 116 -6.80 20.35 11.76
N LEU A 117 -6.99 19.75 12.93
CA LEU A 117 -7.84 18.58 13.14
C LEU A 117 -9.32 18.97 13.10
N LEU A 118 -10.08 18.35 12.19
CA LEU A 118 -11.52 18.55 12.07
C LEU A 118 -12.33 17.40 12.65
N ASP A 119 -11.87 16.16 12.50
CA ASP A 119 -12.55 14.98 13.01
C ASP A 119 -11.59 13.80 13.22
N VAL A 120 -11.98 12.83 14.05
CA VAL A 120 -11.28 11.53 14.15
C VAL A 120 -12.30 10.42 14.00
N VAL A 121 -12.18 9.65 12.91
CA VAL A 121 -13.07 8.53 12.61
C VAL A 121 -12.33 7.21 12.83
N TRP A 122 -12.95 6.30 13.57
CA TRP A 122 -12.43 4.96 13.81
C TRP A 122 -12.94 3.99 12.74
N GLN A 123 -12.04 3.51 11.89
CA GLN A 123 -12.36 2.57 10.81
C GLN A 123 -12.13 1.13 11.27
N VAL A 124 -13.09 0.24 11.05
CA VAL A 124 -12.94 -1.18 11.39
C VAL A 124 -12.26 -1.90 10.23
N GLY A 125 -11.08 -2.45 10.47
CA GLY A 125 -10.35 -3.25 9.51
C GLY A 125 -10.89 -4.67 9.37
N ARG A 126 -10.42 -5.38 8.35
CA ARG A 126 -10.75 -6.78 8.05
C ARG A 126 -10.63 -7.74 9.23
N THR A 127 -9.61 -7.54 10.08
CA THR A 127 -9.31 -8.36 11.26
C THR A 127 -10.01 -7.85 12.52
N GLY A 128 -10.89 -6.87 12.39
CA GLY A 128 -11.57 -6.22 13.51
C GLY A 128 -10.77 -5.09 14.16
N LYS A 129 -9.49 -4.90 13.83
CA LYS A 129 -8.67 -3.77 14.33
C LYS A 129 -9.33 -2.43 13.99
N LEU A 130 -9.54 -1.56 14.97
CA LEU A 130 -9.98 -0.20 14.70
C LEU A 130 -8.77 0.70 14.46
N THR A 131 -8.75 1.35 13.30
CA THR A 131 -7.70 2.29 12.91
C THR A 131 -8.27 3.71 12.96
N PRO A 132 -7.73 4.60 13.82
CA PRO A 132 -8.14 5.99 13.87
C PRO A 132 -7.59 6.76 12.67
N VAL A 133 -8.45 7.54 12.02
CA VAL A 133 -8.11 8.40 10.89
C VAL A 133 -8.49 9.83 11.22
N ALA A 134 -7.48 10.71 11.24
CA ALA A 134 -7.67 12.15 11.38
C ALA A 134 -8.21 12.72 10.07
N TYR A 135 -9.30 13.48 10.15
CA TYR A 135 -9.80 14.35 9.10
C TYR A 135 -9.27 15.74 9.35
N LEU A 136 -8.69 16.34 8.33
CA LEU A 136 -7.88 17.54 8.44
C LEU A 136 -8.45 18.64 7.57
N ASP A 137 -8.16 19.87 7.95
CA ASP A 137 -8.31 20.99 7.04
C ASP A 137 -7.38 20.80 5.83
N GLU A 138 -7.85 21.24 4.68
CA GLU A 138 -7.19 20.96 3.40
C GLU A 138 -5.82 21.63 3.35
N THR A 139 -4.77 20.85 3.10
CA THR A 139 -3.41 21.38 2.98
C THR A 139 -2.62 20.70 1.87
N GLU A 140 -1.68 21.43 1.26
CA GLU A 140 -0.75 20.87 0.27
C GLU A 140 0.44 20.23 1.00
N LEU A 141 0.76 18.99 0.65
CA LEU A 141 1.87 18.23 1.20
C LEU A 141 2.52 17.37 0.12
N ALA A 142 3.79 17.63 -0.18
CA ALA A 142 4.54 16.97 -1.25
C ALA A 142 3.78 16.97 -2.59
N GLY A 143 3.31 18.15 -3.01
CA GLY A 143 2.63 18.37 -4.29
C GLY A 143 1.23 17.75 -4.42
N THR A 144 0.64 17.28 -3.31
CA THR A 144 -0.75 16.77 -3.32
C THR A 144 -1.56 17.38 -2.19
N ILE A 145 -2.85 17.54 -2.42
CA ILE A 145 -3.81 17.94 -1.40
C ILE A 145 -4.08 16.77 -0.45
N VAL A 146 -3.91 17.02 0.85
CA VAL A 146 -4.17 16.07 1.94
C VAL A 146 -5.36 16.56 2.78
N LYS A 147 -6.31 15.65 3.03
CA LYS A 147 -7.49 15.87 3.89
C LYS A 147 -7.62 14.85 5.02
N ARG A 148 -6.76 13.84 5.01
CA ARG A 148 -6.79 12.72 5.96
C ARG A 148 -5.39 12.28 6.27
N ALA A 149 -5.15 11.91 7.53
CA ALA A 149 -3.91 11.27 7.96
C ALA A 149 -4.21 10.14 8.93
N THR A 150 -3.36 9.11 8.91
CA THR A 150 -3.45 8.01 9.89
C THR A 150 -2.97 8.48 11.26
N LEU A 151 -3.64 7.99 12.32
CA LEU A 151 -3.18 8.05 13.71
C LEU A 151 -2.67 6.68 14.19
N HIS A 152 -2.50 5.74 13.26
CA HIS A 152 -1.99 4.37 13.40
C HIS A 152 -2.79 3.42 14.31
N ASN A 153 -3.01 3.78 15.57
CA ASN A 153 -3.62 2.91 16.57
C ASN A 153 -4.23 3.69 17.75
N TYR A 154 -4.87 2.95 18.65
CA TYR A 154 -5.50 3.53 19.84
C TYR A 154 -4.50 4.24 20.76
N LYS A 155 -3.37 3.59 21.04
CA LYS A 155 -2.36 4.13 21.97
C LYS A 155 -1.85 5.49 21.54
N GLU A 156 -1.61 5.68 20.25
CA GLU A 156 -1.13 6.94 19.71
C GLU A 156 -2.15 8.08 19.83
N VAL A 157 -3.45 7.79 19.69
CA VAL A 157 -4.52 8.78 19.95
C VAL A 157 -4.50 9.25 21.40
N ILE A 158 -4.31 8.32 22.34
CA ILE A 158 -4.24 8.64 23.77
C ILE A 158 -2.97 9.43 24.09
N GLU A 159 -1.81 9.01 23.59
CA GLU A 159 -0.53 9.67 23.83
C GLU A 159 -0.48 11.08 23.25
N LYS A 160 -1.09 11.30 22.08
CA LYS A 160 -1.16 12.64 21.46
C LYS A 160 -2.18 13.58 22.12
N ASP A 161 -3.08 13.06 22.95
CA ASP A 161 -4.10 13.84 23.68
C ASP A 161 -4.82 14.87 22.79
N LEU A 162 -5.47 14.40 21.72
CA LEU A 162 -6.01 15.22 20.63
C LEU A 162 -7.33 15.92 20.98
N TYR A 163 -7.47 17.18 20.55
CA TYR A 163 -8.67 18.00 20.67
C TYR A 163 -9.12 18.54 19.31
N TYR A 164 -10.41 18.85 19.19
CA TYR A 164 -10.98 19.49 18.01
C TYR A 164 -10.24 20.81 17.71
N LYS A 165 -9.89 21.03 16.44
CA LYS A 165 -9.08 22.16 15.95
C LYS A 165 -7.65 22.22 16.48
N ASP A 166 -7.13 21.15 17.05
CA ASP A 166 -5.69 21.07 17.32
C ASP A 166 -4.88 21.29 16.03
N THR A 167 -3.81 22.06 16.15
CA THR A 167 -2.85 22.22 15.06
C THR A 167 -1.89 21.03 15.08
N LEU A 168 -1.90 20.25 14.02
CA LEU A 168 -1.13 19.02 13.86
C LEU A 168 0.01 19.23 12.88
N ILE A 169 1.16 18.63 13.16
CA ILE A 169 2.20 18.41 12.14
C ILE A 169 1.93 17.08 11.47
N ILE A 170 1.85 17.09 10.14
CA ILE A 170 1.68 15.91 9.31
C ILE A 170 2.82 15.76 8.31
N ARG A 171 3.11 14.53 7.92
CA ARG A 171 4.03 14.19 6.82
C ARG A 171 3.52 12.97 6.05
N LYS A 172 4.18 12.61 4.95
CA LYS A 172 3.92 11.34 4.27
C LYS A 172 4.96 10.28 4.64
N ALA A 173 4.52 9.21 5.29
CA ALA A 173 5.32 8.00 5.44
C ALA A 173 5.63 7.39 4.07
N GLY A 174 6.91 7.18 3.79
CA GLY A 174 7.39 6.63 2.52
C GLY A 174 6.95 7.44 1.30
N ASP A 175 6.70 8.75 1.46
CA ASP A 175 6.25 9.71 0.45
C ASP A 175 4.81 9.48 -0.09
N ILE A 176 4.05 8.57 0.53
CA ILE A 176 2.71 8.19 0.04
C ILE A 176 1.61 8.40 1.09
N ILE A 177 1.78 7.88 2.31
CA ILE A 177 0.69 7.78 3.29
C ILE A 177 0.80 8.93 4.30
N PRO A 178 -0.16 9.87 4.35
CA PRO A 178 -0.12 10.94 5.34
C PRO A 178 -0.32 10.39 6.77
N GLU A 179 0.54 10.79 7.70
CA GLU A 179 0.50 10.43 9.12
C GLU A 179 0.62 11.68 10.01
N VAL A 180 0.02 11.65 11.19
CA VAL A 180 0.13 12.71 12.19
C VAL A 180 1.36 12.46 13.05
N ILE A 181 2.29 13.42 13.07
CA ILE A 181 3.53 13.31 13.83
C ILE A 181 3.36 13.80 15.25
N GLN A 182 2.89 15.03 15.40
CA GLN A 182 2.72 15.63 16.72
C GLN A 182 1.63 16.70 16.72
N VAL A 183 1.19 17.02 17.93
CA VAL A 183 0.27 18.12 18.21
C VAL A 183 1.08 19.33 18.68
N LEU A 184 0.78 20.50 18.13
CA LEU A 184 1.33 21.76 18.63
C LEU A 184 0.50 22.25 19.81
N CYS A 185 0.69 21.63 20.98
CA CYS A 185 -0.11 21.91 22.18
C CYS A 185 -0.07 23.38 22.63
N ASN A 186 1.01 24.11 22.33
CA ASN A 186 1.15 25.54 22.60
C ASN A 186 0.21 26.43 21.76
N LEU A 187 -0.35 25.90 20.66
CA LEU A 187 -1.31 26.58 19.81
C LEU A 187 -2.76 26.13 20.07
N ARG A 188 -2.98 25.24 21.05
CA ARG A 188 -4.30 24.66 21.33
C ARG A 188 -5.30 25.73 21.74
N GLN A 189 -6.46 25.69 21.09
CA GLN A 189 -7.62 26.52 21.43
C GLN A 189 -8.76 25.60 21.84
N PHE A 190 -9.16 25.66 23.11
CA PHE A 190 -10.31 24.89 23.58
C PHE A 190 -11.60 25.45 22.99
N SER A 191 -12.36 24.59 22.32
CA SER A 191 -13.64 24.94 21.69
C SER A 191 -14.70 23.94 22.10
N ASN A 192 -15.69 24.41 22.88
CA ASN A 192 -16.80 23.59 23.35
C ASN A 192 -17.91 23.43 22.29
N ASN A 193 -17.78 24.08 21.12
CA ASN A 193 -18.73 24.01 20.02
C ASN A 193 -18.33 22.92 19.02
N VAL A 194 -18.43 21.66 19.44
CA VAL A 194 -18.22 20.51 18.55
C VAL A 194 -19.56 19.86 18.26
N GLU A 195 -20.03 19.93 17.01
CA GLU A 195 -21.33 19.38 16.61
C GLU A 195 -21.30 17.88 16.29
N ASN A 196 -20.14 17.23 16.40
CA ASN A 196 -19.97 15.81 16.06
C ASN A 196 -19.77 14.93 17.32
N ASN A 197 -20.15 13.65 17.23
CA ASN A 197 -20.16 12.73 18.37
C ASN A 197 -18.77 12.09 18.68
N HIS A 198 -17.73 12.46 17.92
CA HIS A 198 -16.39 11.90 18.07
C HIS A 198 -15.52 12.62 19.09
N PHE A 199 -16.00 13.75 19.65
CA PHE A 199 -15.34 14.46 20.73
C PHE A 199 -16.26 14.57 21.95
N ASP A 200 -15.66 14.72 23.14
CA ASP A 200 -16.38 15.00 24.37
C ASP A 200 -16.74 16.48 24.53
N GLN A 201 -17.36 16.79 25.67
CA GLN A 201 -17.83 18.14 25.99
C GLN A 201 -16.69 19.18 26.08
N ASP A 202 -15.46 18.73 26.32
CA ASP A 202 -14.26 19.56 26.38
C ASP A 202 -13.54 19.60 25.03
N GLY A 203 -14.12 18.96 24.01
CA GLY A 203 -13.58 18.88 22.66
C GLY A 203 -12.44 17.88 22.51
N LYS A 204 -12.24 16.94 23.46
CA LYS A 204 -11.22 15.88 23.37
C LYS A 204 -11.73 14.70 22.55
N VAL A 205 -10.87 14.08 21.75
CA VAL A 205 -11.22 12.90 20.95
C VAL A 205 -11.69 11.75 21.86
N LYS A 206 -12.89 11.24 21.58
CA LYS A 206 -13.46 10.07 22.25
C LYS A 206 -12.91 8.79 21.62
N VAL A 207 -12.55 7.86 22.50
CA VAL A 207 -12.32 6.48 22.11
C VAL A 207 -13.65 5.72 22.18
N PRO A 208 -14.07 5.03 21.10
CA PRO A 208 -15.30 4.27 21.10
C PRO A 208 -15.20 3.11 22.09
N THR A 209 -16.28 2.84 22.82
CA THR A 209 -16.44 1.62 23.63
C THR A 209 -17.17 0.52 22.87
N SER A 210 -17.91 0.89 21.82
CA SER A 210 -18.68 0.01 20.95
C SER A 210 -18.23 0.17 19.51
N CYS A 211 -18.24 -0.93 18.75
CA CYS A 211 -17.85 -0.95 17.35
C CYS A 211 -18.74 -0.01 16.51
N PRO A 212 -18.17 0.92 15.73
CA PRO A 212 -18.95 1.84 14.91
C PRO A 212 -19.69 1.14 13.75
N SER A 213 -19.29 -0.08 13.40
CA SER A 213 -19.94 -0.88 12.34
C SER A 213 -21.08 -1.76 12.86
N CYS A 214 -20.89 -2.44 14.00
CA CYS A 214 -21.82 -3.46 14.48
C CYS A 214 -22.34 -3.26 15.90
N GLY A 215 -21.92 -2.20 16.60
CA GLY A 215 -22.40 -1.84 17.96
C GLY A 215 -21.92 -2.73 19.11
N VAL A 216 -21.21 -3.83 18.84
CA VAL A 216 -20.69 -4.73 19.88
C VAL A 216 -19.55 -4.07 20.66
N ASN A 217 -19.45 -4.36 21.96
CA ASN A 217 -18.37 -3.84 22.82
C ASN A 217 -16.99 -4.23 22.28
N LEU A 218 -16.07 -3.27 22.28
CA LEU A 218 -14.71 -3.45 21.82
C LEU A 218 -13.84 -4.12 22.88
N VAL A 219 -12.80 -4.79 22.41
CA VAL A 219 -11.78 -5.43 23.26
C VAL A 219 -10.41 -4.85 22.94
N PHE A 220 -9.53 -4.79 23.94
CA PHE A 220 -8.14 -4.37 23.75
C PHE A 220 -7.29 -5.57 23.32
N SER A 221 -6.22 -5.31 22.56
CA SER A 221 -5.13 -6.29 22.40
C SER A 221 -4.48 -6.61 23.74
N GLU A 222 -3.77 -7.74 23.83
CA GLU A 222 -2.94 -8.10 24.98
C GLU A 222 -1.94 -7.01 25.39
N THR A 223 -1.40 -6.26 24.43
CA THR A 223 -0.45 -5.17 24.66
C THR A 223 -1.11 -3.80 24.85
N GLU A 224 -2.45 -3.74 24.80
CA GLU A 224 -3.25 -2.49 24.85
C GLU A 224 -2.86 -1.41 23.82
N VAL A 225 -2.12 -1.78 22.77
CA VAL A 225 -1.74 -0.86 21.68
C VAL A 225 -2.93 -0.61 20.75
N ASP A 226 -3.71 -1.65 20.51
CA ASP A 226 -4.79 -1.68 19.54
C ASP A 226 -6.13 -2.04 20.22
N ILE A 227 -7.23 -1.60 19.60
CA ILE A 227 -8.59 -2.00 19.96
C ILE A 227 -9.24 -2.75 18.80
N TYR A 228 -10.05 -3.75 19.11
CA TYR A 228 -10.63 -4.67 18.15
C TYR A 228 -12.12 -4.83 18.36
N CYS A 229 -12.84 -5.01 17.25
CA CYS A 229 -14.19 -5.54 17.25
C CYS A 229 -14.12 -7.08 17.33
N PRO A 230 -14.61 -7.72 18.41
CA PRO A 230 -14.57 -9.17 18.55
C PRO A 230 -15.61 -9.91 17.69
N ASN A 231 -16.55 -9.18 17.08
CA ASN A 231 -17.64 -9.76 16.30
C ASN A 231 -17.20 -10.15 14.89
N ILE A 232 -16.40 -11.22 14.78
CA ILE A 232 -15.85 -11.69 13.51
C ILE A 232 -16.96 -12.07 12.52
N GLU A 233 -17.99 -12.76 13.00
CA GLU A 233 -19.02 -13.38 12.15
C GLU A 233 -20.03 -12.40 11.55
N SER A 234 -20.38 -11.32 12.25
CA SER A 234 -21.49 -10.44 11.83
C SER A 234 -21.12 -8.96 11.72
N CYS A 235 -19.85 -8.58 11.94
CA CYS A 235 -19.44 -7.19 11.72
C CYS A 235 -19.34 -6.90 10.22
N HIS A 236 -20.21 -6.02 9.71
CA HIS A 236 -20.31 -5.68 8.30
C HIS A 236 -18.99 -5.22 7.69
N ASP A 237 -18.24 -4.36 8.40
CA ASP A 237 -16.94 -3.85 7.91
C ASP A 237 -15.87 -4.95 7.86
N GLN A 238 -15.88 -5.86 8.84
CA GLN A 238 -14.97 -7.01 8.83
C GLN A 238 -15.29 -7.96 7.67
N ILE A 239 -16.58 -8.27 7.47
CA ILE A 239 -17.05 -9.08 6.34
C ILE A 239 -16.64 -8.42 5.02
N ALA A 240 -16.96 -7.13 4.83
CA ALA A 240 -16.63 -6.38 3.63
C ALA A 240 -15.12 -6.42 3.35
N GLY A 241 -14.30 -6.15 4.37
CA GLY A 241 -12.84 -6.21 4.28
C GLY A 241 -12.32 -7.61 3.95
N ARG A 242 -12.92 -8.69 4.50
CA ARG A 242 -12.52 -10.07 4.21
C ARG A 242 -12.81 -10.45 2.76
N LEU A 243 -14.00 -10.14 2.30
CA LEU A 243 -14.42 -10.42 0.92
C LEU A 243 -13.64 -9.58 -0.10
N SER A 244 -13.37 -8.31 0.22
CA SER A 244 -12.57 -7.42 -0.62
C SER A 244 -11.13 -7.89 -0.72
N TYR A 245 -10.53 -8.28 0.42
CA TYR A 245 -9.21 -8.90 0.45
C TYR A 245 -9.16 -10.15 -0.43
N TYR A 246 -10.14 -11.05 -0.31
CA TYR A 246 -10.25 -12.24 -1.17
C TYR A 246 -10.24 -11.86 -2.67
N CYS A 247 -10.92 -10.77 -3.04
CA CYS A 247 -11.02 -10.31 -4.44
C CYS A 247 -9.79 -9.57 -4.98
N GLN A 248 -8.80 -9.22 -4.15
CA GLN A 248 -7.65 -8.40 -4.57
C GLN A 248 -6.85 -9.04 -5.72
N ARG A 249 -6.13 -8.19 -6.46
CA ARG A 249 -5.31 -8.58 -7.63
C ARG A 249 -4.29 -9.69 -7.32
N ASN A 250 -3.67 -9.66 -6.14
CA ASN A 250 -2.68 -10.64 -5.71
C ASN A 250 -3.29 -11.83 -4.94
N MET A 251 -4.62 -11.91 -4.93
CA MET A 251 -5.42 -13.01 -4.38
C MET A 251 -6.13 -13.70 -5.56
N VAL A 252 -7.43 -13.98 -5.47
CA VAL A 252 -8.14 -14.64 -6.59
C VAL A 252 -8.45 -13.71 -7.77
N ASN A 253 -8.14 -12.41 -7.65
CA ASN A 253 -8.22 -11.41 -8.70
C ASN A 253 -9.61 -11.28 -9.34
N ILE A 254 -10.57 -10.79 -8.56
CA ILE A 254 -11.91 -10.43 -9.02
C ILE A 254 -12.01 -8.90 -9.10
N PRO A 255 -11.60 -8.29 -10.23
CA PRO A 255 -11.63 -6.84 -10.37
C PRO A 255 -13.07 -6.30 -10.30
N GLY A 256 -13.23 -5.19 -9.60
CA GLY A 256 -14.53 -4.51 -9.44
C GLY A 256 -15.29 -4.86 -8.17
N LEU A 257 -14.83 -5.83 -7.36
CA LEU A 257 -15.37 -6.08 -6.01
C LEU A 257 -14.51 -5.37 -4.94
N SER A 258 -14.71 -4.07 -4.78
CA SER A 258 -14.10 -3.27 -3.70
C SER A 258 -14.96 -3.30 -2.42
N ASP A 259 -14.38 -2.93 -1.27
CA ASP A 259 -15.09 -2.80 0.03
C ASP A 259 -16.46 -2.11 -0.11
N LYS A 260 -16.52 -0.94 -0.75
CA LYS A 260 -17.77 -0.17 -0.94
C LYS A 260 -18.85 -0.89 -1.76
N ILE A 261 -18.45 -1.72 -2.71
CA ILE A 261 -19.39 -2.49 -3.55
C ILE A 261 -19.89 -3.69 -2.75
N ILE A 262 -18.99 -4.35 -2.04
CA ILE A 262 -19.33 -5.47 -1.16
C ILE A 262 -20.24 -5.00 -0.01
N GLU A 263 -20.00 -3.83 0.59
CA GLU A 263 -20.91 -3.21 1.57
C GLU A 263 -22.33 -3.03 1.03
N LYS A 264 -22.49 -2.62 -0.23
CA LYS A 264 -23.80 -2.54 -0.87
C LYS A 264 -24.44 -3.92 -1.02
N PHE A 265 -23.65 -4.95 -1.35
CA PHE A 265 -24.14 -6.32 -1.50
C PHE A 265 -24.49 -6.96 -0.15
N ILE A 266 -23.69 -6.74 0.89
CA ILE A 266 -24.02 -7.10 2.28
C ILE A 266 -25.38 -6.53 2.65
N LYS A 267 -25.59 -5.21 2.45
CA LYS A 267 -26.84 -4.52 2.82
C LYS A 267 -28.05 -4.96 2.00
N LYS A 268 -27.89 -5.25 0.71
CA LYS A 268 -29.01 -5.53 -0.20
C LYS A 268 -29.33 -7.01 -0.37
N PHE A 269 -28.32 -7.87 -0.27
CA PHE A 269 -28.42 -9.30 -0.60
C PHE A 269 -27.93 -10.23 0.51
N ASN A 270 -27.58 -9.69 1.68
CA ASN A 270 -27.12 -10.50 2.80
C ASN A 270 -25.86 -11.33 2.44
N THR A 271 -24.94 -10.77 1.66
CA THR A 271 -23.65 -11.42 1.33
C THR A 271 -22.74 -11.44 2.55
N HIS A 272 -22.49 -12.59 3.14
CA HIS A 272 -21.70 -12.74 4.39
C HIS A 272 -20.35 -13.41 4.18
N ASP A 273 -20.23 -14.27 3.16
CA ASP A 273 -19.03 -15.06 2.97
C ASP A 273 -18.64 -15.19 1.48
N VAL A 274 -17.59 -15.98 1.25
CA VAL A 274 -17.08 -16.24 -0.09
C VAL A 274 -18.07 -17.07 -0.90
N TYR A 275 -18.86 -17.95 -0.26
CA TYR A 275 -19.88 -18.73 -0.95
C TYR A 275 -20.96 -17.82 -1.53
N ASP A 276 -21.39 -16.82 -0.79
CA ASP A 276 -22.36 -15.82 -1.26
C ASP A 276 -21.85 -15.00 -2.44
N LEU A 277 -20.54 -14.67 -2.48
CA LEU A 277 -19.93 -13.99 -3.63
C LEU A 277 -20.10 -14.78 -4.94
N TYR A 278 -20.01 -16.10 -4.88
CA TYR A 278 -20.19 -16.97 -6.04
C TYR A 278 -21.66 -17.23 -6.39
N ASN A 279 -22.60 -16.85 -5.52
CA ASN A 279 -24.04 -17.02 -5.70
C ASN A 279 -24.79 -15.68 -5.80
N LEU A 280 -24.09 -14.58 -6.07
CA LEU A 280 -24.68 -13.25 -6.19
C LEU A 280 -25.84 -13.22 -7.22
N PRO A 281 -26.97 -12.58 -6.90
CA PRO A 281 -28.12 -12.50 -7.80
C PRO A 281 -27.87 -11.49 -8.93
N TRP A 282 -27.12 -11.90 -9.96
CA TRP A 282 -26.64 -11.02 -11.03
C TRP A 282 -27.76 -10.25 -11.76
N GLN A 283 -28.95 -10.81 -11.87
CA GLN A 283 -30.09 -10.10 -12.49
C GLN A 283 -30.59 -8.96 -11.60
N ASP A 284 -30.65 -9.16 -10.29
CA ASP A 284 -31.06 -8.12 -9.35
C ASP A 284 -29.99 -7.04 -9.19
N ILE A 285 -28.70 -7.41 -9.29
CA ILE A 285 -27.59 -6.45 -9.25
C ILE A 285 -27.69 -5.45 -10.40
N LYS A 286 -28.14 -5.86 -11.60
CA LYS A 286 -28.35 -4.95 -12.75
C LYS A 286 -29.37 -3.85 -12.48
N THR A 287 -30.25 -4.04 -11.49
CA THR A 287 -31.29 -3.05 -11.13
C THR A 287 -30.77 -1.99 -10.16
N ILE A 288 -29.54 -2.15 -9.62
CA ILE A 288 -28.96 -1.19 -8.68
C ILE A 288 -28.41 0.02 -9.45
N GLU A 289 -28.71 1.21 -8.94
CA GLU A 289 -28.13 2.45 -9.45
C GLU A 289 -26.59 2.40 -9.44
N GLY A 290 -25.98 2.74 -10.59
CA GLY A 290 -24.54 2.67 -10.81
C GLY A 290 -24.02 1.33 -11.33
N PHE A 291 -24.85 0.28 -11.43
CA PHE A 291 -24.47 -1.01 -12.01
C PHE A 291 -24.99 -1.17 -13.44
N GLY A 292 -24.24 -0.62 -14.41
CA GLY A 292 -24.57 -0.79 -15.83
C GLY A 292 -24.41 -2.23 -16.31
N VAL A 293 -25.18 -2.62 -17.34
CA VAL A 293 -25.23 -4.00 -17.89
C VAL A 293 -23.83 -4.59 -18.12
N LYS A 294 -22.96 -3.85 -18.82
CA LYS A 294 -21.59 -4.29 -19.13
C LYS A 294 -20.72 -4.45 -17.89
N SER A 295 -20.93 -3.62 -16.87
CA SER A 295 -20.21 -3.72 -15.59
C SER A 295 -20.57 -5.01 -14.86
N VAL A 296 -21.87 -5.34 -14.81
CA VAL A 296 -22.35 -6.56 -14.15
C VAL A 296 -21.89 -7.81 -14.90
N GLU A 297 -21.93 -7.79 -16.23
CA GLU A 297 -21.39 -8.89 -17.05
C GLU A 297 -19.89 -9.12 -16.82
N ASN A 298 -19.10 -8.04 -16.77
CA ASN A 298 -17.67 -8.15 -16.50
C ASN A 298 -17.39 -8.70 -15.09
N LEU A 299 -18.19 -8.27 -14.11
CA LEU A 299 -18.06 -8.72 -12.72
C LEU A 299 -18.42 -10.20 -12.59
N SER A 300 -19.54 -10.61 -13.16
CA SER A 300 -20.00 -12.00 -13.20
C SER A 300 -18.98 -12.91 -13.89
N LYS A 301 -18.44 -12.50 -15.05
CA LYS A 301 -17.36 -13.25 -15.73
C LYS A 301 -16.09 -13.35 -14.90
N SER A 302 -15.76 -12.30 -14.13
CA SER A 302 -14.58 -12.30 -13.26
C SER A 302 -14.74 -13.28 -12.09
N VAL A 303 -15.94 -13.31 -11.49
CA VAL A 303 -16.29 -14.30 -10.44
C VAL A 303 -16.27 -15.72 -11.01
N GLU A 304 -16.85 -15.98 -12.18
CA GLU A 304 -16.80 -17.32 -12.78
C GLU A 304 -15.36 -17.76 -13.09
N LYS A 305 -14.52 -16.85 -13.58
CA LYS A 305 -13.12 -17.14 -13.88
C LYS A 305 -12.32 -17.50 -12.63
N SER A 306 -12.58 -16.88 -11.48
CA SER A 306 -11.82 -17.10 -10.25
C SER A 306 -12.02 -18.50 -9.65
N LYS A 307 -13.11 -19.21 -9.99
CA LYS A 307 -13.39 -20.58 -9.50
C LYS A 307 -12.29 -21.58 -9.82
N ASN A 308 -11.53 -21.38 -10.90
CA ASN A 308 -10.46 -22.27 -11.32
C ASN A 308 -9.09 -21.90 -10.72
N MET A 309 -9.02 -20.92 -9.81
CA MET A 309 -7.78 -20.48 -9.19
C MET A 309 -7.40 -21.44 -8.04
N ILE A 310 -6.44 -22.32 -8.30
CA ILE A 310 -5.93 -23.28 -7.30
C ILE A 310 -4.41 -23.15 -7.23
N ASP A 311 -3.93 -22.03 -6.71
CA ASP A 311 -2.51 -21.80 -6.44
C ASP A 311 -2.32 -21.07 -5.10
N TYR A 312 -1.09 -20.63 -4.81
CA TYR A 312 -0.75 -19.94 -3.57
C TYR A 312 -1.61 -18.69 -3.30
N ARG A 313 -2.17 -18.05 -4.33
CA ARG A 313 -3.03 -16.88 -4.18
C ARG A 313 -4.37 -17.26 -3.58
N PHE A 314 -4.90 -18.44 -3.89
CA PHE A 314 -6.11 -18.95 -3.24
C PHE A 314 -5.86 -19.17 -1.74
N LEU A 315 -4.74 -19.83 -1.39
CA LEU A 315 -4.35 -20.03 0.01
C LEU A 315 -4.19 -18.69 0.75
N ALA A 316 -3.53 -17.71 0.13
CA ALA A 316 -3.40 -16.37 0.69
C ALA A 316 -4.74 -15.65 0.82
N ALA A 317 -5.67 -15.85 -0.12
CA ALA A 317 -6.99 -15.23 -0.16
C ALA A 317 -7.90 -15.67 1.00
N LEU A 318 -7.70 -16.89 1.53
CA LEU A 318 -8.41 -17.36 2.72
C LEU A 318 -8.15 -16.48 3.95
N GLY A 319 -7.05 -15.71 3.92
CA GLY A 319 -6.82 -14.67 4.92
C GLY A 319 -6.47 -15.21 6.30
N VAL A 320 -5.93 -16.42 6.37
CA VAL A 320 -5.42 -17.03 7.60
C VAL A 320 -4.33 -16.13 8.20
N ASP A 321 -4.40 -15.92 9.51
CA ASP A 321 -3.46 -15.04 10.19
C ASP A 321 -2.01 -15.52 10.02
N GLY A 322 -1.10 -14.58 9.78
CA GLY A 322 0.31 -14.86 9.44
C GLY A 322 0.56 -15.45 8.04
N ILE A 323 -0.47 -15.83 7.27
CA ILE A 323 -0.30 -16.44 5.94
C ILE A 323 -0.62 -15.40 4.83
N GLY A 324 0.34 -14.52 4.59
CA GLY A 324 0.33 -13.63 3.41
C GLY A 324 0.77 -14.33 2.11
N PRO A 325 0.78 -13.62 0.97
CA PRO A 325 1.16 -14.18 -0.34
C PRO A 325 2.52 -14.90 -0.36
N GLU A 326 3.53 -14.33 0.30
CA GLU A 326 4.88 -14.91 0.34
C GLU A 326 4.92 -16.22 1.14
N VAL A 327 4.25 -16.25 2.30
CA VAL A 327 4.16 -17.45 3.14
C VAL A 327 3.34 -18.52 2.44
N ALA A 328 2.20 -18.15 1.85
CA ALA A 328 1.37 -19.06 1.06
C ALA A 328 2.15 -19.66 -0.11
N LYS A 329 2.98 -18.86 -0.80
CA LYS A 329 3.85 -19.34 -1.87
C LYS A 329 4.86 -20.36 -1.35
N LEU A 330 5.51 -20.08 -0.23
CA LEU A 330 6.44 -21.01 0.43
C LEU A 330 5.76 -22.32 0.84
N ILE A 331 4.54 -22.24 1.39
CA ILE A 331 3.74 -23.41 1.77
C ILE A 331 3.44 -24.24 0.53
N CYS A 332 2.93 -23.62 -0.54
CA CYS A 332 2.65 -24.33 -1.78
C CYS A 332 3.91 -24.93 -2.39
N GLU A 333 5.06 -24.23 -2.41
CA GLU A 333 6.33 -24.79 -2.91
C GLU A 333 6.77 -26.02 -2.12
N LYS A 334 6.66 -26.00 -0.77
CA LYS A 334 6.99 -27.16 0.07
C LYS A 334 5.99 -28.29 -0.09
N LEU A 335 4.70 -27.98 -0.25
CA LEU A 335 3.66 -28.99 -0.45
C LEU A 335 3.62 -29.49 -1.89
N ASN A 336 4.23 -28.79 -2.85
CA ASN A 336 4.33 -29.20 -4.26
C ASN A 336 5.29 -30.36 -4.50
N GLU A 337 6.01 -30.86 -3.49
CA GLU A 337 6.51 -32.23 -3.53
C GLU A 337 5.37 -33.28 -3.44
N LYS A 338 4.11 -32.89 -3.18
CA LYS A 338 2.96 -33.80 -3.00
C LYS A 338 1.61 -33.36 -3.59
N ILE A 339 1.39 -32.09 -3.96
CA ILE A 339 0.08 -31.62 -4.46
C ILE A 339 -0.10 -31.83 -5.97
N TYR A 340 0.98 -31.87 -6.75
CA TYR A 340 0.90 -32.00 -8.22
C TYR A 340 0.89 -33.45 -8.75
N ASP A 341 1.05 -34.45 -7.88
CA ASP A 341 1.10 -35.88 -8.23
C ASP A 341 -0.28 -36.59 -8.15
N SER A 342 -1.35 -35.84 -8.38
CA SER A 342 -2.67 -36.44 -8.60
C SER A 342 -3.22 -36.07 -9.98
N LYS A 343 -2.65 -36.74 -11.00
CA LYS A 343 -3.32 -37.01 -12.26
C LYS A 343 -3.25 -38.49 -12.57
#